data_AF-S0FV05-F1
#
_entry.id   AF-S0FV05-F1
#
_cell.length_a   1.000
_cell.length_b   1.000
_cell.length_c   1.000
_cell.angle_alpha   90.00
_cell.angle_beta   90.00
_cell.angle_gamma   90.00
#
_symmetry.space_group_name_H-M   'P 1'
#
loop_
_entity.id
_entity.type
_entity.pdbx_description
1 polymer ?
#
loop_
_entity_poly.entity_id
_entity_poly.type
_entity_poly.pdbx_seq_one_letter_code
_entity_poly.pdbx_strand_id
1 'polypeptide(L)'
;MNSIDKTIGYYSKKYKLLSNIIKENSNWFNKCTEEQNLKAKEAIIKFYFEYKKCKPDKKYCARMEMGHFSYLIYLLPLRQALIEGLYQRACNEIYSLLYYDYFLQKRIIDNLLFLLVEYLELESE
;
A
#
# COMPACT_ATOMS: atom_id res chain seq x y z
N MET A 1 -10.45 14.43 17.95
CA MET A 1 -9.17 13.97 17.37
C MET A 1 -9.21 12.47 17.32
N ASN A 2 -9.18 11.84 16.14
CA ASN A 2 -9.02 10.38 16.07
C ASN A 2 -7.62 10.13 15.50
N SER A 3 -6.62 10.06 16.38
CA SER A 3 -5.39 9.35 16.01
C SER A 3 -5.80 7.98 15.46
N ILE A 4 -5.13 7.52 14.41
CA ILE A 4 -5.35 6.17 13.90
C ILE A 4 -4.91 5.23 15.02
N ASP A 5 -5.86 4.72 15.79
CA ASP A 5 -5.60 3.68 16.76
C ASP A 5 -5.29 2.38 16.00
N LYS A 6 -3.99 2.14 15.80
CA LYS A 6 -3.48 0.93 15.17
C LYS A 6 -3.46 -0.26 16.13
N THR A 7 -3.89 -0.10 17.38
CA THR A 7 -3.67 -1.08 18.44
C THR A 7 -4.85 -2.00 18.68
N ILE A 8 -6.04 -1.69 18.14
CA ILE A 8 -7.25 -2.45 18.42
C ILE A 8 -7.96 -2.95 17.15
N GLY A 9 -8.43 -4.19 17.20
CA GLY A 9 -9.43 -4.73 16.27
C GLY A 9 -8.95 -5.09 14.87
N TYR A 10 -9.89 -5.02 13.92
CA TYR A 10 -9.70 -5.44 12.52
C TYR A 10 -8.56 -4.70 11.83
N TYR A 11 -8.46 -3.38 12.07
CA TYR A 11 -7.42 -2.53 11.50
C TYR A 11 -6.02 -3.01 11.89
N SER A 12 -5.78 -3.26 13.19
CA SER A 12 -4.48 -3.72 13.69
C SER A 12 -4.07 -5.05 13.06
N LYS A 13 -5.02 -6.00 12.98
CA LYS A 13 -4.79 -7.31 12.36
C LYS A 13 -4.39 -7.17 10.88
N LYS A 14 -5.11 -6.34 10.13
CA LYS A 14 -4.82 -6.10 8.71
C LYS A 14 -3.52 -5.35 8.51
N TYR A 15 -3.24 -4.35 9.34
CA TYR A 15 -1.98 -3.60 9.29
C TYR A 15 -0.77 -4.53 9.47
N LYS A 16 -0.79 -5.40 10.50
CA LYS A 16 0.30 -6.37 10.75
C LYS A 16 0.49 -7.32 9.58
N LEU A 17 -0.60 -7.93 9.09
CA LEU A 17 -0.57 -8.86 7.97
C LEU A 17 0.03 -8.22 6.71
N LEU A 18 -0.56 -7.10 6.28
CA LEU A 18 -0.19 -6.41 5.04
C LEU A 18 1.21 -5.82 5.10
N SER A 19 1.58 -5.22 6.24
CA SER A 19 2.93 -4.68 6.44
C SER A 19 3.98 -5.78 6.37
N ASN A 20 3.73 -6.94 6.96
CA ASN A 20 4.70 -8.05 6.94
C ASN A 20 4.95 -8.60 5.54
N ILE A 21 3.95 -8.55 4.64
CA ILE A 21 4.12 -9.00 3.25
C ILE A 21 5.13 -8.11 2.51
N ILE A 22 5.09 -6.79 2.74
CA ILE A 22 5.82 -5.82 1.93
C ILE A 22 7.13 -5.35 2.57
N LYS A 23 7.18 -5.27 3.91
CA LYS A 23 8.27 -4.61 4.65
C LYS A 23 9.66 -5.17 4.32
N GLU A 24 9.80 -6.48 4.15
CA GLU A 24 11.11 -7.11 3.87
C GLU A 24 11.67 -6.71 2.49
N ASN A 25 10.80 -6.35 1.56
CA ASN A 25 11.16 -5.92 0.21
C ASN A 25 11.10 -4.39 0.04
N SER A 26 10.87 -3.64 1.12
CA SER A 26 10.76 -2.18 1.10
C SER A 26 12.14 -1.52 1.10
N ASN A 27 12.50 -0.83 0.01
CA ASN A 27 13.74 -0.05 -0.07
C ASN A 27 13.52 1.25 -0.84
N TRP A 28 13.74 2.40 -0.19
CA TRP A 28 13.61 3.72 -0.79
C TRP A 28 14.53 3.93 -2.00
N PHE A 29 15.74 3.35 -1.99
CA PHE A 29 16.75 3.59 -3.03
C PHE A 29 16.69 2.60 -4.20
N ASN A 30 15.91 1.51 -4.09
CA ASN A 30 15.84 0.43 -5.07
C ASN A 30 17.23 -0.07 -5.56
N LYS A 31 18.24 -0.05 -4.66
CA LYS A 31 19.60 -0.53 -4.92
C LYS A 31 19.65 -2.04 -4.72
N CYS A 32 19.03 -2.78 -5.63
CA CYS A 32 18.88 -4.22 -5.54
C CYS A 32 19.29 -4.95 -6.81
N THR A 33 19.50 -6.26 -6.69
CA THR A 33 19.64 -7.15 -7.85
C THR A 33 18.30 -7.34 -8.54
N GLU A 34 18.32 -7.83 -9.78
CA GLU A 34 17.11 -8.19 -10.52
C GLU A 34 16.26 -9.23 -9.76
N GLU A 35 16.90 -10.25 -9.19
CA GLU A 35 16.23 -11.27 -8.37
C GLU A 35 15.48 -10.66 -7.17
N GLN A 36 16.12 -9.73 -6.46
CA GLN A 36 15.49 -9.01 -5.35
C GLN A 36 14.33 -8.13 -5.82
N ASN A 37 14.44 -7.53 -7.00
CA ASN A 37 13.38 -6.72 -7.59
C ASN A 37 12.17 -7.58 -8.00
N LEU A 38 12.40 -8.78 -8.55
CA LEU A 38 11.34 -9.74 -8.84
C LEU A 38 10.64 -10.25 -7.58
N LYS A 39 11.40 -10.57 -6.51
CA LYS A 39 10.82 -10.90 -5.20
C LYS A 39 9.95 -9.78 -4.64
N ALA A 40 10.36 -8.53 -4.86
CA ALA A 40 9.55 -7.38 -4.48
C ALA A 40 8.25 -7.30 -5.30
N LYS A 41 8.29 -7.58 -6.61
CA LYS A 41 7.08 -7.68 -7.44
C LYS A 41 6.11 -8.74 -6.90
N GLU A 42 6.61 -9.94 -6.61
CA GLU A 42 5.82 -11.04 -6.02
C GLU A 42 5.18 -10.63 -4.69
N ALA A 43 5.91 -9.89 -3.85
CA ALA A 43 5.40 -9.37 -2.59
C ALA A 43 4.24 -8.39 -2.80
N ILE A 44 4.31 -7.51 -3.80
CA ILE A 44 3.21 -6.59 -4.13
C ILE A 44 1.98 -7.36 -4.62
N ILE A 45 2.16 -8.39 -5.44
CA ILE A 45 1.07 -9.25 -5.92
C ILE A 45 0.41 -9.98 -4.73
N LYS A 46 1.21 -10.56 -3.83
CA LYS A 46 0.70 -11.19 -2.61
C LYS A 46 -0.05 -10.19 -1.72
N PHE A 47 0.46 -8.97 -1.59
CA PHE A 47 -0.22 -7.90 -0.89
C PHE A 47 -1.56 -7.58 -1.53
N TYR A 48 -1.62 -7.44 -2.86
CA TYR A 48 -2.85 -7.15 -3.59
C TYR A 48 -3.95 -8.16 -3.25
N PHE A 49 -3.67 -9.47 -3.33
CA PHE A 49 -4.66 -10.50 -3.03
C PHE A 49 -5.16 -10.46 -1.58
N GLU A 50 -4.29 -10.15 -0.62
CA GLU A 50 -4.70 -9.99 0.78
C GLU A 50 -5.44 -8.67 1.04
N TYR A 51 -5.10 -7.63 0.29
CA TYR A 51 -5.69 -6.31 0.40
C TYR A 51 -7.09 -6.25 -0.24
N LYS A 52 -7.30 -6.93 -1.38
CA LYS A 52 -8.62 -7.10 -2.03
C LYS A 52 -9.66 -7.72 -1.07
N LYS A 53 -9.23 -8.56 -0.13
CA LYS A 53 -10.09 -9.19 0.91
C LYS A 53 -10.45 -8.24 2.06
N CYS A 54 -9.91 -7.02 2.09
CA CYS A 54 -10.16 -6.08 3.17
C CYS A 54 -11.54 -5.44 3.01
N LYS A 55 -12.31 -5.40 4.11
CA LYS A 55 -13.58 -4.66 4.16
C LYS A 55 -13.26 -3.19 4.39
N PRO A 56 -13.86 -2.27 3.62
CA PRO A 56 -13.70 -0.85 3.87
C PRO A 56 -14.26 -0.51 5.25
N ASP A 57 -13.51 0.29 5.99
CA ASP A 57 -13.99 0.85 7.25
C ASP A 57 -14.90 2.07 6.96
N LYS A 58 -15.97 2.22 7.75
CA LYS A 58 -16.85 3.39 7.68
C LYS A 58 -16.20 4.62 8.31
N LYS A 59 -15.14 4.46 9.09
CA LYS A 59 -14.41 5.55 9.73
C LYS A 59 -13.71 6.42 8.68
N TYR A 60 -14.02 7.71 8.72
CA TYR A 60 -13.29 8.72 7.97
C TYR A 60 -12.10 9.24 8.80
N CYS A 61 -10.90 9.14 8.23
CA CYS A 61 -9.69 9.71 8.80
C CYS A 61 -8.97 10.48 7.69
N ALA A 62 -8.66 11.75 7.95
CA ALA A 62 -7.84 12.59 7.10
C ALA A 62 -6.71 13.18 7.96
N ARG A 63 -5.48 13.23 7.44
CA ARG A 63 -4.41 13.99 8.09
C ARG A 63 -4.77 15.47 8.03
N MET A 64 -4.69 16.19 9.15
CA MET A 64 -5.11 17.60 9.23
C MET A 64 -4.38 18.50 8.21
N GLU A 65 -3.12 18.24 7.93
CA GLU A 65 -2.27 19.07 7.05
C GLU A 65 -2.50 18.83 5.56
N MET A 66 -2.91 17.62 5.16
CA MET A 66 -3.09 17.25 3.74
C MET A 66 -4.52 16.87 3.37
N GLY A 67 -5.43 16.94 4.34
CA GLY A 67 -6.87 16.77 4.15
C GLY A 67 -7.24 15.42 3.53
N HIS A 68 -8.29 15.45 2.69
CA HIS A 68 -8.89 14.28 2.08
C HIS A 68 -7.92 13.44 1.23
N PHE A 69 -6.90 14.09 0.68
CA PHE A 69 -5.98 13.55 -0.33
C PHE A 69 -4.59 13.19 0.22
N SER A 70 -4.43 13.12 1.54
CA SER A 70 -3.14 12.80 2.18
C SER A 70 -2.47 11.54 1.63
N TYR A 71 -3.26 10.54 1.22
CA TYR A 71 -2.77 9.28 0.67
C TYR A 71 -2.12 9.42 -0.72
N LEU A 72 -2.38 10.50 -1.46
CA LEU A 72 -1.81 10.72 -2.79
C LEU A 72 -0.29 10.94 -2.75
N ILE A 73 0.26 11.42 -1.62
CA ILE A 73 1.70 11.56 -1.44
C ILE A 73 2.44 10.22 -1.57
N TYR A 74 1.73 9.10 -1.34
CA TYR A 74 2.28 7.74 -1.48
C TYR A 74 1.84 7.08 -2.79
N LEU A 75 0.61 7.33 -3.27
CA LEU A 75 0.14 6.75 -4.53
C LEU A 75 0.87 7.30 -5.76
N LEU A 76 1.21 8.60 -5.78
CA LEU A 76 1.90 9.18 -6.94
C LEU A 76 3.32 8.61 -7.11
N PRO A 77 4.18 8.53 -6.07
CA PRO A 77 5.47 7.85 -6.18
C PRO A 77 5.35 6.34 -6.41
N LEU A 78 4.31 5.69 -5.86
CA LEU A 78 4.04 4.28 -6.13
C LEU A 78 3.79 4.04 -7.62
N ARG A 79 2.92 4.85 -8.23
CA ARG A 79 2.65 4.80 -9.67
C ARG A 79 3.93 4.94 -10.48
N GLN A 80 4.75 5.94 -10.16
CA GLN A 80 6.01 6.16 -10.86
C GLN A 80 6.95 4.96 -10.73
N ALA A 81 7.08 4.40 -9.52
CA ALA A 81 7.91 3.24 -9.27
C ALA A 81 7.45 2.00 -10.04
N LEU A 82 6.13 1.80 -10.20
CA LEU A 82 5.60 0.69 -11.00
C LEU A 82 5.87 0.88 -12.49
N ILE A 83 5.72 2.11 -13.02
CA ILE A 83 6.06 2.44 -14.42
C ILE A 83 7.53 2.16 -14.71
N GLU A 84 8.41 2.51 -13.77
CA GLU A 84 9.86 2.33 -13.91
C GLU A 84 10.33 0.90 -13.54
N GLY A 85 9.42 0.02 -13.10
CA GLY A 85 9.78 -1.34 -12.66
C GLY A 85 10.61 -1.38 -11.37
N LEU A 86 10.59 -0.32 -10.56
CA LEU A 86 11.30 -0.22 -9.28
C LEU A 86 10.46 -0.82 -8.15
N TYR A 87 10.37 -2.14 -8.08
CA TYR A 87 9.41 -2.82 -7.20
C TYR A 87 9.77 -2.72 -5.71
N GLN A 88 11.06 -2.63 -5.33
CA GLN A 88 11.37 -2.36 -3.91
C GLN A 88 10.96 -0.95 -3.49
N ARG A 89 11.03 0.00 -4.43
CA ARG A 89 10.51 1.35 -4.22
C ARG A 89 8.99 1.33 -4.07
N ALA A 90 8.29 0.61 -4.94
CA ALA A 90 6.85 0.44 -4.85
C ALA A 90 6.44 -0.19 -3.51
N CYS A 91 7.15 -1.23 -3.04
CA CYS A 91 6.99 -1.80 -1.71
C CYS A 91 7.12 -0.73 -0.61
N ASN A 92 8.14 0.14 -0.69
CA ASN A 92 8.33 1.21 0.28
C ASN A 92 7.15 2.19 0.33
N GLU A 93 6.60 2.58 -0.83
CA GLU A 93 5.47 3.52 -0.87
C GLU A 93 4.20 2.89 -0.31
N ILE A 94 3.94 1.62 -0.61
CA ILE A 94 2.80 0.90 -0.02
C ILE A 94 2.98 0.80 1.50
N TYR A 95 4.17 0.40 1.98
CA TYR A 95 4.45 0.33 3.41
C TYR A 95 4.27 1.70 4.09
N SER A 96 4.73 2.77 3.45
CA SER A 96 4.56 4.14 3.92
C SER A 96 3.08 4.53 4.00
N LEU A 97 2.27 4.18 3.00
CA LEU A 97 0.83 4.39 3.02
C LEU A 97 0.15 3.68 4.20
N LEU A 98 0.47 2.39 4.42
CA LEU A 98 -0.07 1.61 5.55
C LEU A 98 0.33 2.22 6.90
N TYR A 99 1.53 2.79 6.98
CA TYR A 99 2.06 3.37 8.19
C TYR A 99 1.48 4.77 8.47
N TYR A 100 1.37 5.64 7.48
CA TYR A 100 1.04 7.05 7.73
C TYR A 100 -0.43 7.40 7.50
N ASP A 101 -1.18 6.59 6.74
CA ASP A 101 -2.58 6.86 6.42
C ASP A 101 -3.54 5.75 6.88
N TYR A 102 -4.83 6.07 6.92
CA TYR A 102 -5.88 5.14 7.31
C TYR A 102 -6.30 4.29 6.11
N PHE A 103 -5.46 3.31 5.78
CA PHE A 103 -5.52 2.58 4.51
C PHE A 103 -6.84 1.83 4.28
N LEU A 104 -7.62 1.48 5.32
CA LEU A 104 -8.91 0.80 5.16
C LEU A 104 -10.07 1.69 4.70
N GLN A 105 -9.85 2.98 4.40
CA GLN A 105 -10.90 3.81 3.79
C GLN A 105 -11.20 3.33 2.38
N LYS A 106 -12.49 3.28 2.03
CA LYS A 106 -12.94 2.88 0.69
C LYS A 106 -12.16 3.59 -0.44
N ARG A 107 -11.99 4.91 -0.35
CA ARG A 107 -11.23 5.68 -1.36
C ARG A 107 -9.77 5.24 -1.51
N ILE A 108 -9.12 4.82 -0.42
CA ILE A 108 -7.72 4.39 -0.47
C ILE A 108 -7.64 2.95 -0.99
N ILE A 109 -8.57 2.07 -0.55
CA ILE A 109 -8.70 0.72 -1.08
C ILE A 109 -8.92 0.76 -2.59
N ASP A 110 -9.94 1.46 -3.06
CA ASP A 110 -10.33 1.49 -4.46
C ASP A 110 -9.18 2.04 -5.34
N ASN A 111 -8.57 3.17 -4.96
CA ASN A 111 -7.48 3.76 -5.73
C ASN A 111 -6.19 2.92 -5.72
N LEU A 112 -5.83 2.32 -4.58
CA LEU A 112 -4.64 1.47 -4.52
C LEU A 112 -4.84 0.18 -5.31
N LEU A 113 -6.00 -0.48 -5.19
CA LEU A 113 -6.29 -1.69 -5.96
C LEU A 113 -6.34 -1.41 -7.46
N PHE A 114 -7.00 -0.32 -7.87
CA PHE A 114 -7.04 0.09 -9.28
C PHE A 114 -5.64 0.28 -9.85
N LEU A 115 -4.80 1.03 -9.14
CA LEU A 115 -3.41 1.29 -9.55
C LEU A 115 -2.59 -0.01 -9.63
N LEU A 116 -2.75 -0.92 -8.67
CA LEU A 116 -2.03 -2.20 -8.72
C LEU A 116 -2.50 -3.10 -9.88
N VAL A 117 -3.80 -3.12 -10.19
CA VAL A 117 -4.34 -3.86 -11.34
C VAL A 117 -3.79 -3.30 -12.65
N GLU A 118 -3.81 -1.97 -12.81
CA GLU A 118 -3.37 -1.29 -14.01
C GLU A 118 -1.90 -1.60 -14.36
N TYR A 119 -1.02 -1.61 -13.36
CA TYR A 119 0.43 -1.71 -13.59
C TYR A 119 1.04 -3.10 -13.38
N LEU A 120 0.31 -4.04 -12.78
CA LEU A 120 0.80 -5.42 -12.57
C LEU A 120 0.09 -6.45 -13.47
N GLU A 121 -0.75 -6.01 -14.40
CA GLU A 121 -1.50 -6.87 -15.33
C GLU A 121 -2.29 -7.97 -14.60
N LEU A 122 -2.89 -7.61 -13.46
CA LEU A 122 -3.66 -8.54 -12.64
C LEU A 122 -5.09 -8.66 -13.19
N GLU A 123 -5.63 -9.87 -13.25
CA GLU A 123 -7.02 -10.07 -13.69
C GLU A 123 -8.01 -9.41 -12.72
N SER A 124 -8.84 -8.51 -13.24
CA SER A 124 -9.96 -7.93 -12.51
C SER A 124 -11.16 -8.88 -12.56
N GLU A 125 -11.23 -9.84 -11.63
CA GLU A 125 -12.49 -10.51 -11.27
C GLU A 125 -13.44 -9.56 -10.54
#